data_AF-A0A3M6TNC1-F1
#
_entry.id   AF-A0A3M6TNC1-F1
#
_cell.length_a   1.000
_cell.length_b   1.000
_cell.length_c   1.000
_cell.angle_alpha   90.00
_cell.angle_beta   90.00
_cell.angle_gamma   90.00
#
_symmetry.space_group_name_H-M   'P 1'
#
loop_
_entity.id
_entity.type
_entity.pdbx_description
1 polymer ?
#
loop_
_entity_poly.entity_id
_entity_poly.type
_entity_poly.pdbx_seq_one_letter_code
_entity_poly.pdbx_strand_id
1 'polypeptide(L)' 'MTNTSSSLSNVIFTNCHNNIVFAGVSHDISTQDWDRVNSYDDPNVRWDNWKNIFFQCVDKHAPLHTKCIWASKSPWITP' A
#
# COMPACT_ATOMS: atom_id res chain seq x y z
N MET A 1 26.03 1.36 -31.41
CA MET A 1 25.00 2.20 -30.78
C MET A 1 23.86 1.30 -30.32
N THR A 2 23.91 0.83 -29.08
CA THR A 2 22.88 0.01 -28.39
C THR A 2 23.24 0.12 -26.91
N ASN A 3 22.40 0.24 -25.90
CA ASN A 3 20.98 0.00 -25.62
C ASN A 3 20.68 0.96 -24.42
N THR A 4 19.49 1.17 -23.86
CA THR A 4 18.57 0.18 -23.32
C THR A 4 17.36 0.97 -22.81
N SER A 5 16.19 0.78 -23.42
CA SER A 5 14.92 1.23 -22.85
C SER A 5 14.34 0.06 -22.08
N SER A 6 14.31 0.15 -20.75
CA SER A 6 13.56 -0.77 -19.87
C SER A 6 13.48 -0.16 -18.46
N SER A 7 12.68 0.90 -18.32
CA SER A 7 12.21 1.37 -17.01
C SER A 7 11.05 0.48 -16.56
N LEU A 8 11.35 -0.69 -16.02
CA LEU A 8 10.41 -1.46 -15.20
C LEU A 8 10.83 -1.30 -13.75
N SER A 9 10.25 -0.29 -13.11
CA SER A 9 10.34 -0.10 -11.66
C SER A 9 9.68 -1.30 -10.99
N ASN A 10 10.48 -2.29 -10.58
CA ASN A 10 10.04 -3.42 -9.77
C ASN A 10 9.77 -2.93 -8.33
N VAL A 11 8.66 -2.21 -8.12
CA VAL A 11 8.13 -1.91 -6.79
C VAL A 11 7.16 -3.04 -6.44
N ILE A 12 7.63 -4.02 -5.68
CA ILE A 12 6.77 -5.09 -5.15
C ILE A 12 6.23 -4.59 -3.80
N PHE A 13 4.96 -4.20 -3.76
CA PHE A 13 4.25 -3.89 -2.51
C PHE A 13 3.92 -5.20 -1.79
N THR A 14 4.72 -5.59 -0.79
CA THR A 14 4.36 -6.72 0.08
C THR A 14 3.66 -6.22 1.33
N ASN A 15 2.33 -6.32 1.39
CA ASN A 15 1.58 -6.16 2.63
C ASN A 15 1.89 -7.39 3.52
N CYS A 16 2.40 -7.17 4.74
CA CYS A 16 2.64 -8.23 5.70
C CYS A 16 1.29 -8.79 6.18
N HIS A 17 0.80 -9.82 5.49
CA HIS A 17 -0.50 -10.41 5.71
C HIS A 17 -0.49 -11.34 6.93
N ASN A 18 -0.35 -10.79 8.14
CA ASN A 18 -0.53 -11.54 9.39
C ASN A 18 -1.88 -11.19 10.05
N ASN A 19 -2.51 -12.19 10.69
CA ASN A 19 -3.86 -12.09 11.27
C ASN A 19 -4.03 -10.92 12.27
N ILE A 20 -2.94 -10.57 12.96
CA ILE A 20 -2.89 -9.46 13.94
C ILE A 20 -3.11 -8.10 13.26
N VAL A 21 -2.54 -7.89 12.07
CA VAL A 21 -2.71 -6.66 11.28
C VAL A 21 -4.15 -6.53 10.79
N PHE A 22 -4.76 -7.62 10.35
CA PHE A 22 -6.15 -7.59 9.86
C PHE A 22 -7.16 -7.25 10.97
N ALA A 23 -6.97 -7.79 12.18
CA ALA A 23 -7.82 -7.47 13.32
C ALA A 23 -7.72 -5.98 13.71
N GLY A 24 -6.50 -5.42 13.69
CA GLY A 24 -6.27 -3.99 13.95
C GLY A 24 -6.91 -3.09 12.90
N VAL A 25 -6.75 -3.41 11.62
CA VAL A 25 -7.37 -2.66 10.50
C VAL A 25 -8.90 -2.70 10.62
N SER A 26 -9.48 -3.87 10.90
CA SER A 26 -10.93 -4.03 11.03
C SER A 26 -11.50 -3.19 12.18
N HIS A 27 -10.81 -3.16 13.32
CA HIS A 27 -11.19 -2.32 14.45
C HIS A 27 -11.14 -0.82 14.08
N ASP A 28 -10.04 -0.38 13.45
CA ASP A 28 -9.88 1.02 13.05
C ASP A 28 -10.88 1.46 11.98
N ILE A 29 -11.31 0.57 11.08
CA ILE A 29 -12.37 0.83 10.09
C ILE A 29 -13.74 0.93 10.78
N SER A 30 -14.01 0.07 11.75
CA SER A 30 -15.30 0.06 12.47
C SER A 30 -15.53 1.29 13.36
N THR A 31 -14.46 1.98 13.75
CA THR A 31 -14.50 3.18 14.61
C THR A 31 -14.55 4.49 13.81
N GLN A 32 -14.50 4.43 12.47
CA GLN A 32 -14.62 5.63 11.63
C GLN A 32 -16.05 6.17 11.59
N ASP A 33 -16.15 7.49 11.46
CA ASP A 33 -17.41 8.19 11.25
C ASP A 33 -17.88 8.05 9.79
N TRP A 34 -18.57 6.94 9.52
CA TRP A 34 -19.13 6.65 8.20
C TRP A 34 -20.32 7.56 7.84
N ASP A 35 -21.01 8.14 8.81
CA ASP A 35 -22.11 9.07 8.58
C ASP A 35 -21.58 10.35 7.92
N ARG A 36 -20.39 10.81 8.33
CA ARG A 36 -19.69 11.91 7.65
C ARG A 36 -19.29 11.59 6.21
N VAL A 37 -18.93 10.35 5.90
CA VAL A 37 -18.61 9.95 4.51
C VAL A 37 -19.89 9.86 3.69
N ASN A 38 -20.97 9.37 4.28
CA ASN A 38 -22.25 9.23 3.60
C ASN A 38 -22.99 10.55 3.38
N SER A 39 -22.63 11.62 4.12
CA SER A 39 -23.25 12.94 3.98
C SER A 39 -22.81 13.72 2.73
N TYR A 40 -21.76 13.28 2.01
CA TYR A 40 -21.37 13.91 0.75
C TYR A 40 -22.37 13.59 -0.36
N ASP A 41 -22.87 14.63 -1.05
CA ASP A 41 -23.79 14.49 -2.19
C ASP A 41 -23.11 13.93 -3.45
N ASP A 42 -21.84 14.28 -3.70
CA ASP A 42 -21.10 13.79 -4.85
C ASP A 42 -20.55 12.38 -4.58
N PRO A 43 -20.95 11.35 -5.36
CA PRO A 43 -20.45 9.99 -5.19
C PRO A 43 -18.95 9.86 -5.44
N ASN A 44 -18.35 10.70 -6.28
CA ASN A 44 -16.90 10.68 -6.52
C ASN A 44 -16.13 11.15 -5.29
N VAL A 45 -16.62 12.23 -4.65
CA VAL A 45 -16.05 12.77 -3.41
C VAL A 45 -16.24 11.78 -2.26
N ARG A 46 -17.41 11.13 -2.19
CA ARG A 46 -17.67 10.06 -1.22
C ARG A 46 -16.69 8.90 -1.37
N TRP A 47 -16.50 8.43 -2.61
CA TRP A 47 -15.59 7.33 -2.92
C TRP A 47 -14.13 7.69 -2.62
N ASP A 48 -13.72 8.92 -2.89
CA ASP A 48 -12.36 9.37 -2.60
C ASP A 48 -12.08 9.46 -1.11
N ASN A 49 -13.00 10.01 -0.33
CA ASN A 49 -12.92 10.01 1.13
C ASN A 49 -12.89 8.60 1.71
N TRP A 50 -13.75 7.70 1.20
CA TRP A 50 -13.76 6.29 1.62
C TRP A 50 -12.39 5.63 1.38
N LYS A 51 -11.83 5.77 0.18
CA LYS A 51 -10.50 5.21 -0.15
C LYS A 51 -9.43 5.78 0.77
N ASN A 52 -9.44 7.09 1.00
CA ASN A 52 -8.43 7.73 1.84
C ASN A 52 -8.48 7.20 3.28
N ILE A 53 -9.67 7.07 3.86
CA ILE A 53 -9.85 6.50 5.21
C ILE A 53 -9.36 5.05 5.25
N PHE A 54 -9.72 4.24 4.25
CA PHE A 54 -9.27 2.85 4.16
C PHE A 54 -7.74 2.75 4.10
N PHE A 55 -7.09 3.55 3.23
CA PHE A 55 -5.63 3.55 3.13
C PHE A 55 -4.95 4.02 4.40
N GLN A 56 -5.50 5.00 5.12
CA GLN A 56 -4.98 5.43 6.42
C GLN A 56 -5.06 4.32 7.47
N CYS A 57 -6.18 3.59 7.54
CA CYS A 57 -6.31 2.44 8.42
C CYS A 57 -5.29 1.35 8.06
N VAL A 58 -5.13 1.03 6.77
CA VAL A 58 -4.18 0.02 6.31
C VAL A 58 -2.72 0.43 6.59
N ASP A 59 -2.34 1.67 6.26
CA ASP A 59 -0.97 2.17 6.41
C ASP A 59 -0.51 2.22 7.88
N LYS A 60 -1.44 2.44 8.82
CA LYS A 60 -1.15 2.37 10.26
C LYS A 60 -0.71 0.97 10.73
N HIS A 61 -1.30 -0.10 10.19
CA HIS A 61 -1.04 -1.48 10.63
C HIS A 61 -0.05 -2.24 9.75
N ALA A 62 0.04 -1.87 8.48
CA ALA A 62 1.01 -2.39 7.54
C ALA A 62 1.58 -1.22 6.71
N PRO A 63 2.45 -0.40 7.31
CA PRO A 63 3.11 0.69 6.59
C PRO A 63 3.79 0.11 5.35
N LEU A 64 3.59 0.77 4.21
CA LEU A 64 4.23 0.34 2.96
C LEU A 64 5.75 0.51 3.09
N HIS A 65 6.44 -0.55 3.50
CA HIS A 65 7.90 -0.54 3.52
C HIS A 65 8.43 -0.72 2.09
N THR A 66 9.09 0.32 1.60
CA THR A 66 9.97 0.21 0.45
C THR A 66 11.18 -0.63 0.85
N LYS A 67 11.17 -1.91 0.48
CA LYS A 67 12.40 -2.71 0.55
C LYS A 67 13.31 -2.27 -0.58
N CYS A 68 14.40 -1.59 -0.24
CA CYS A 68 15.52 -1.44 -1.15
C CYS A 68 16.04 -2.84 -1.49
N ILE A 69 15.76 -3.30 -2.71
CA ILE A 69 16.49 -4.42 -3.30
C ILE A 69 17.89 -3.88 -3.55
N TRP A 70 18.78 -4.06 -2.57
CA TRP A 70 20.19 -4.01 -2.87
C TRP A 70 20.40 -5.06 -3.94
N ALA A 71 20.78 -4.63 -5.13
CA ALA A 71 21.28 -5.54 -6.15
C ALA A 71 22.56 -6.15 -5.57
N SER A 72 22.42 -7.17 -4.72
CA SER A 72 23.53 -8.04 -4.40
C SER A 72 23.84 -8.71 -5.73
N LYS A 73 24.91 -8.26 -6.37
CA LYS A 73 25.58 -9.12 -7.34
C LYS A 73 25.89 -10.41 -6.58
N SER A 74 25.17 -11.47 -6.92
CA SER A 74 25.43 -12.81 -6.41
C SER A 74 26.93 -13.07 -6.55
N PRO A 75 27.70 -13.20 -5.46
CA PRO A 75 29.16 -13.27 -5.54
C PRO A 75 29.67 -14.47 -6.34
N TRP A 76 28.82 -15.48 -6.55
CA TRP A 76 29.13 -16.69 -7.30
C TRP A 76 28.91 -16.58 -8.81
N ILE A 77 28.24 -15.51 -9.29
CA ILE A 77 28.15 -15.26 -10.74
C ILE A 77 29.44 -14.55 -11.14
N THR A 78 30.47 -15.35 -11.36
CA THR A 78 31.74 -14.90 -11.97
C THR A 78 31.54 -14.64 -13.47
N PRO A 79 32.36 -13.78 -14.11
CA PRO A 79 32.17 -13.28 -15.47
C PRO A 79 32.10 -14.36 -16.56
#